data_AF-A0A1X2G7U9-F1
#
_entry.id   AF-A0A1X2G7U9-F1
#
_cell.length_a   1.000
_cell.length_b   1.000
_cell.length_c   1.000
_cell.angle_alpha   90.00
_cell.angle_beta   90.00
_cell.angle_gamma   90.00
#
_symmetry.space_group_name_H-M   'P 1'
#
loop_
_entity.id
_entity.type
_entity.pdbx_description
1 polymer ?
#
loop_
_entity_poly.entity_id
_entity_poly.type
_entity_poly.pdbx_seq_one_letter_code
_entity_poly.pdbx_strand_id
1 'polypeptide(L)'
;MTCASTQEIGQLTFPRSLEELASFVNLKNIRTLLMVTEAFWRLCRPVDDEEFWEMKRRPTHPAIYSLIDASKDRHHFCALRFE
;
A
#
# COMPACT_ATOMS: atom_id res chain seq x y z
N MET A 1 -30.51 -3.52 -5.54
CA MET A 1 -29.37 -3.31 -4.63
C MET A 1 -28.24 -2.71 -5.43
N THR A 2 -27.62 -1.69 -4.86
CA THR A 2 -26.83 -0.60 -5.45
C THR A 2 -25.63 -1.04 -6.29
N CYS A 3 -25.45 -0.43 -7.47
CA CYS A 3 -24.16 -0.38 -8.15
C CYS A 3 -23.12 0.12 -7.15
N ALA A 4 -22.11 -0.69 -6.83
CA ALA A 4 -20.96 -0.23 -6.09
C ALA A 4 -20.26 0.81 -6.99
N SER A 5 -20.49 2.10 -6.72
CA SER A 5 -19.69 3.16 -7.33
C SER A 5 -18.26 2.95 -6.86
N THR A 6 -17.35 2.62 -7.78
CA THR A 6 -15.92 2.57 -7.49
C THR A 6 -15.50 3.93 -6.92
N GLN A 7 -15.21 3.98 -5.62
CA GLN A 7 -14.68 5.18 -4.98
C GLN A 7 -13.17 5.16 -5.12
N GLU A 8 -12.64 6.09 -5.90
CA GLU A 8 -11.21 6.33 -5.96
C GLU A 8 -10.75 6.97 -4.63
N ILE A 9 -9.91 6.24 -3.88
CA ILE A 9 -9.38 6.69 -2.59
C ILE A 9 -8.15 7.61 -2.75
N GLY A 10 -7.58 7.70 -3.95
CA GLY A 10 -6.42 8.53 -4.24
C GLY A 10 -5.75 8.20 -5.56
N GLN A 11 -5.37 9.25 -6.30
CA GLN A 11 -4.55 9.15 -7.51
C GLN A 11 -3.13 9.64 -7.20
N LEU A 12 -2.13 8.81 -7.47
CA LEU A 12 -0.71 9.15 -7.32
C LEU A 12 0.06 8.73 -8.57
N THR A 13 0.93 9.61 -9.04
CA THR A 13 1.94 9.27 -10.04
C THR A 13 3.27 9.14 -9.33
N PHE A 14 3.80 7.92 -9.23
CA PHE A 14 5.09 7.68 -8.61
C PHE A 14 6.22 8.29 -9.44
N PRO A 15 7.25 8.87 -8.79
CA PRO A 15 8.38 9.44 -9.47
C PRO A 15 9.17 8.35 -10.19
N ARG A 16 9.59 8.64 -11.43
CA ARG A 16 10.38 7.73 -12.27
C ARG A 16 11.89 7.98 -12.16
N SER A 17 12.29 9.10 -11.57
CA SER A 17 13.67 9.45 -11.26
C SER A 17 13.79 10.09 -9.87
N LEU A 18 15.02 10.23 -9.38
CA LEU A 18 15.30 10.93 -8.12
C LEU A 18 14.96 12.43 -8.20
N GLU A 19 15.05 13.04 -9.38
CA GLU A 19 14.72 14.46 -9.57
C GLU A 19 13.22 14.72 -9.37
N GLU A 20 12.39 13.77 -9.79
CA GLU A 20 10.93 13.83 -9.59
C GLU A 20 10.53 13.57 -8.12
N LEU A 21 11.43 13.06 -7.27
CA LEU A 21 11.10 12.77 -5.88
C LEU A 21 10.76 14.04 -5.10
N ALA A 22 11.49 15.13 -5.33
CA ALA A 22 11.27 16.39 -4.62
C ALA A 22 9.87 16.97 -4.91
N SER A 23 9.39 16.83 -6.15
CA SER A 23 8.04 17.28 -6.53
C SER A 23 6.96 16.30 -6.06
N PHE A 24 7.29 15.00 -5.96
CA PHE A 24 6.40 13.97 -5.43
C PHE A 24 6.16 14.13 -3.93
N VAL A 25 7.18 14.47 -3.13
CA VAL A 25 7.08 14.64 -1.67
C VAL A 25 6.45 16.00 -1.32
N ASN A 26 5.21 16.18 -1.75
CA ASN A 26 4.39 17.34 -1.41
C ASN A 26 3.25 16.92 -0.47
N LEU A 27 2.64 17.92 0.19
CA LEU A 27 1.61 17.68 1.20
C LEU A 27 0.37 16.97 0.64
N LYS A 28 0.00 17.20 -0.63
CA LYS A 28 -1.13 16.53 -1.28
C LYS A 28 -0.85 15.03 -1.38
N ASN A 29 0.30 14.66 -1.93
CA ASN A 29 0.67 13.27 -2.12
C ASN A 29 0.87 12.53 -0.80
N ILE A 30 1.48 13.19 0.20
CA ILE A 30 1.65 12.63 1.55
C ILE A 30 0.27 12.34 2.18
N ARG A 31 -0.68 13.27 2.09
CA ARG A 31 -2.06 13.04 2.60
C ARG A 31 -2.74 11.87 1.91
N THR A 32 -2.62 11.78 0.59
CA THR A 32 -3.17 10.64 -0.16
C THR A 32 -2.54 9.32 0.28
N LEU A 33 -1.22 9.26 0.43
CA LEU A 33 -0.52 8.06 0.93
C LEU A 33 -0.98 7.67 2.34
N LEU A 34 -1.21 8.64 3.22
CA LEU A 34 -1.74 8.39 4.57
C LEU A 34 -3.16 7.81 4.53
N MET A 35 -4.04 8.34 3.67
CA MET A 35 -5.39 7.82 3.48
C MET A 35 -5.40 6.40 2.90
N VAL A 36 -4.57 6.13 1.89
CA VAL A 36 -4.41 4.79 1.32
C VAL A 36 -3.90 3.81 2.39
N THR A 37 -2.94 4.25 3.21
CA THR A 37 -2.40 3.44 4.31
C THR A 37 -3.47 3.15 5.37
N GLU A 38 -4.26 4.14 5.79
CA GLU A 38 -5.36 3.94 6.75
C GLU A 38 -6.43 2.99 6.20
N ALA A 39 -6.88 3.22 4.96
CA ALA A 39 -7.87 2.38 4.31
C ALA A 39 -7.36 0.93 4.15
N PHE A 40 -6.10 0.76 3.76
CA PHE A 40 -5.47 -0.56 3.67
C PHE A 40 -5.50 -1.29 5.01
N TRP A 41 -5.02 -0.67 6.09
CA TRP A 41 -5.00 -1.33 7.40
C TRP A 41 -6.40 -1.61 7.94
N ARG A 42 -7.39 -0.75 7.64
CA ARG A 42 -8.77 -0.94 8.08
C ARG A 42 -9.50 -2.06 7.32
N LEU A 43 -9.17 -2.23 6.04
CA LEU A 43 -9.88 -3.16 5.14
C LEU A 43 -9.08 -4.42 4.85
N CYS A 44 -7.80 -4.49 5.22
CA CYS A 44 -7.00 -5.67 5.00
C CYS A 44 -7.63 -6.88 5.70
N ARG A 45 -7.70 -7.99 4.96
CA ARG A 45 -8.13 -9.29 5.47
C ARG A 45 -6.98 -10.26 5.36
N PRO A 46 -6.92 -11.26 6.26
CA PRO A 46 -5.99 -12.36 6.07
C PRO A 46 -6.18 -13.01 4.70
N VAL A 47 -5.07 -13.43 4.13
CA VAL A 47 -5.02 -14.23 2.93
C VAL A 47 -5.12 -15.70 3.36
N ASP A 48 -6.10 -16.43 2.81
CA ASP A 48 -6.30 -17.85 3.11
C ASP A 48 -5.33 -18.78 2.34
N ASP A 49 -4.68 -18.28 1.28
CA ASP A 49 -3.78 -19.03 0.40
C ASP A 49 -2.42 -18.34 0.31
N GLU A 50 -1.59 -18.54 1.33
CA GLU A 50 -0.26 -17.95 1.45
C GLU A 50 0.66 -18.35 0.28
N GLU A 51 0.55 -19.58 -0.22
CA GLU A 51 1.41 -20.14 -1.26
C GLU A 51 1.16 -19.45 -2.62
N PHE A 52 -0.11 -19.22 -2.97
CA PHE A 52 -0.49 -18.47 -4.16
C PHE A 52 0.02 -17.02 -4.12
N TRP A 53 0.02 -16.40 -2.94
CA TRP A 53 0.49 -15.04 -2.76
C TRP A 53 2.00 -14.89 -2.81
N GLU A 54 2.74 -15.83 -2.22
CA GLU A 54 4.20 -15.88 -2.32
C GLU A 54 4.66 -15.98 -3.79
N MET A 55 3.93 -16.72 -4.63
CA MET A 55 4.27 -16.84 -6.06
C MET A 55 4.00 -15.56 -6.86
N LYS A 56 3.04 -14.72 -6.46
CA LYS A 56 2.66 -13.49 -7.19
C LYS A 56 3.33 -12.23 -6.70
N ARG A 57 3.94 -12.24 -5.51
CA ARG A 57 4.59 -11.04 -4.98
C ARG A 57 5.98 -10.82 -5.57
N ARG A 58 6.35 -9.55 -5.74
CA ARG A 58 7.77 -9.19 -5.79
C ARG A 58 8.25 -9.13 -4.34
N PRO A 59 9.39 -9.75 -3.99
CA PRO A 59 9.92 -9.68 -2.64
C PRO A 59 10.14 -8.22 -2.24
N THR A 60 9.53 -7.79 -1.14
CA THR A 60 9.84 -6.49 -0.54
C THR A 60 11.27 -6.53 -0.03
N HIS A 61 12.05 -5.48 -0.29
CA HIS A 61 13.43 -5.41 0.17
C HIS A 61 13.49 -5.52 1.71
N PRO A 62 14.36 -6.35 2.30
CA PRO A 62 14.37 -6.62 3.74
C PRO A 62 14.40 -5.39 4.64
N ALA A 63 15.13 -4.35 4.23
CA ALA A 63 15.22 -3.08 4.95
C ALA A 63 13.89 -2.29 5.05
N ILE A 64 12.86 -2.65 4.30
CA ILE A 64 11.54 -2.00 4.42
C ILE A 64 10.76 -2.59 5.58
N TYR A 65 10.98 -3.86 5.97
CA TYR A 65 10.29 -4.46 7.11
C TYR A 65 10.61 -3.75 8.43
N SER A 66 11.80 -3.13 8.56
CA SER A 66 12.12 -2.31 9.75
C SER A 66 11.38 -0.98 9.81
N LEU A 67 10.75 -0.55 8.71
CA LEU A 67 9.93 0.67 8.63
C LEU A 67 8.45 0.38 8.90
N ILE A 68 8.03 -0.89 8.90
CA ILE A 68 6.66 -1.29 9.20
C ILE A 68 6.50 -1.30 10.72
N ASP A 69 5.55 -0.53 11.22
CA ASP A 69 5.17 -0.55 12.63
C ASP A 69 4.59 -1.93 12.99
N ALA A 70 5.32 -2.71 13.80
CA ALA A 70 4.92 -4.05 14.23
C ALA A 70 3.57 -4.07 14.98
N SER A 71 3.11 -2.93 15.51
CA SER A 71 1.78 -2.84 16.12
C SER A 71 0.64 -2.90 15.10
N LYS A 72 0.93 -2.65 13.81
CA LYS A 72 0.00 -2.75 12.67
C LYS A 72 -0.03 -4.16 12.07
N ASP A 73 1.04 -4.92 12.24
CA ASP A 73 1.21 -6.27 11.69
C ASP A 73 0.79 -7.36 12.68
N ARG A 74 -0.48 -7.37 13.08
CA ARG A 74 -0.99 -8.30 14.09
C ARG A 74 -1.58 -9.57 13.49
N HIS A 75 -0.79 -10.38 12.80
CA HIS A 75 -1.18 -11.72 12.28
C HIS A 75 -1.96 -11.72 10.94
N HIS A 76 -1.86 -10.66 10.13
CA HIS A 76 -2.47 -10.65 8.79
C HIS A 76 -1.40 -10.45 7.72
N PHE A 77 -1.24 -11.43 6.83
CA PHE A 77 -0.45 -11.24 5.61
C PHE A 77 -1.16 -10.25 4.68
N CYS A 78 -0.77 -8.98 4.79
CA CYS A 78 -1.34 -7.85 4.05
C CYS A 78 -0.29 -7.33 3.05
N ALA A 79 -0.62 -7.28 1.75
CA ALA A 79 0.28 -6.75 0.73
C ALA A 79 -0.36 -5.61 -0.08
N LEU A 80 0.37 -4.51 -0.25
CA LEU A 80 0.05 -3.40 -1.14
C LEU A 80 1.00 -3.46 -2.34
N ARG A 81 0.44 -3.56 -3.56
CA ARG A 81 1.20 -3.53 -4.80
C ARG A 81 0.97 -2.20 -5.51
N PHE A 82 2.05 -1.48 -5.77
CA PHE A 82 2.06 -0.34 -6.68
C PHE A 82 2.59 -0.82 -8.04
N GLU A 83 1.95 -0.41 -9.13
CA GLU A 83 2.41 -0.67 -10.50
C GLU A 83 3.40 0.40 -10.97
#